data_AF-A0A7W2CEM6-F1
#
_entry.id   AF-A0A7W2CEM6-F1
#
_cell.length_a   1.000
_cell.length_b   1.000
_cell.length_c   1.000
_cell.angle_alpha   90.00
_cell.angle_beta   90.00
_cell.angle_gamma   90.00
#
_symmetry.space_group_name_H-M   'P 1'
#
loop_
_entity.id
_entity.type
_entity.pdbx_description
1 polymer ?
#
loop_
_entity_poly.entity_id
_entity_poly.type
_entity_poly.pdbx_seq_one_letter_code
_entity_poly.pdbx_strand_id
1 'polypeptide(L)'
;MNTVAVSEEETHDEHQDHGLSDVGYIKIALLLAVLTAVEVATYFWDFGVLEVPSLLILMVVKFQIVVSYFMHLKFDSKVFTYIFVTGVILAMVVFAAMGTSMVFWQNPSGCDLSAYC
;
A
#
# COMPACT_ATOMS: atom_id res chain seq x y z
N MET A 1 -1.64 -51.74 -2.18
CA MET A 1 -2.70 -50.76 -1.87
C MET A 1 -2.14 -49.78 -0.86
N ASN A 2 -2.40 -48.50 -1.08
CA ASN A 2 -1.45 -47.41 -0.84
C ASN A 2 -1.27 -47.03 0.63
N THR A 3 -0.03 -46.67 0.96
CA THR A 3 0.37 -45.95 2.17
C THR A 3 -0.30 -44.58 2.19
N VAL A 4 -1.37 -44.43 2.97
CA VAL A 4 -1.83 -43.12 3.41
C VAL A 4 -0.96 -42.76 4.62
N ALA A 5 0.08 -41.98 4.37
CA ALA A 5 0.74 -41.20 5.41
C ALA A 5 -0.29 -40.20 5.92
N VAL A 6 -0.97 -40.54 7.02
CA VAL A 6 -1.64 -39.57 7.86
C VAL A 6 -0.51 -38.78 8.50
N SER A 7 -0.31 -37.56 8.03
CA SER A 7 0.56 -36.59 8.68
C SER A 7 -0.09 -36.25 10.01
N GLU A 8 0.34 -36.93 11.07
CA GLU A 8 0.27 -36.39 12.42
C GLU A 8 1.08 -35.08 12.41
N GLU A 9 0.38 -33.96 12.34
CA GLU A 9 0.90 -32.70 12.85
C GLU A 9 0.04 -32.35 14.07
N GLU A 10 0.30 -33.04 15.17
CA GLU A 10 0.04 -32.49 16.49
C GLU A 10 1.00 -31.30 16.69
N THR A 11 0.47 -30.09 16.57
CA THR A 11 1.17 -28.89 17.04
C THR A 11 0.40 -28.32 18.22
N HIS A 12 0.94 -28.62 19.40
CA HIS A 12 0.66 -28.17 20.76
C HIS A 12 -0.32 -27.00 21.00
N ASP A 13 -1.20 -27.27 21.96
CA ASP A 13 -1.74 -26.42 23.03
C ASP A 13 -1.18 -24.99 23.22
N GLU A 14 -2.15 -24.08 23.29
CA GLU A 14 -2.39 -23.14 24.40
C GLU A 14 -1.18 -22.63 25.19
N HIS A 15 -0.83 -21.35 24.97
CA HIS A 15 -0.40 -20.34 25.96
C HIS A 15 0.46 -19.26 25.28
N GLN A 16 -0.12 -18.19 24.71
CA GLN A 16 0.56 -16.87 24.60
C GLN A 16 -0.44 -15.70 24.69
N ASP A 17 -0.45 -15.11 25.88
CA ASP A 17 -0.81 -13.74 26.19
C ASP A 17 -0.27 -12.72 25.16
N HIS A 18 -1.10 -11.73 24.82
CA HIS A 18 -0.70 -10.37 24.40
C HIS A 18 0.33 -10.19 23.27
N GLY A 19 -0.05 -10.57 22.05
CA GLY A 19 0.57 -10.09 20.81
C GLY A 19 -0.22 -10.62 19.62
N LEU A 20 -0.44 -9.82 18.57
CA LEU A 20 -1.06 -10.35 17.36
C LEU A 20 -0.15 -11.47 16.82
N SER A 21 -0.63 -12.72 16.92
CA SER A 21 0.09 -13.94 16.51
C SER A 21 0.75 -13.74 15.14
N ASP A 22 2.00 -14.19 15.00
CA ASP A 22 2.79 -14.17 13.76
C ASP A 22 2.00 -14.70 12.54
N VAL A 23 1.08 -15.64 12.78
CA VAL A 23 0.16 -16.21 11.80
C VAL A 23 -0.71 -15.13 11.13
N GLY A 24 -1.06 -14.07 11.86
CA GLY A 24 -1.76 -12.90 11.31
C GLY A 24 -0.93 -12.20 10.24
N TYR A 25 0.32 -11.83 10.55
CA TYR A 25 1.21 -11.15 9.60
C TYR A 25 1.47 -11.98 8.34
N ILE A 26 1.61 -13.30 8.48
CA ILE A 26 1.77 -14.22 7.34
C ILE A 26 0.53 -14.21 6.42
N LYS A 27 -0.68 -14.11 6.96
CA LYS A 27 -1.90 -13.96 6.15
C LYS A 27 -1.93 -12.64 5.38
N ILE A 28 -1.50 -11.53 6.00
CA ILE A 28 -1.39 -10.24 5.30
C ILE A 28 -0.29 -10.31 4.22
N ALA A 29 0.83 -10.99 4.47
CA ALA A 29 1.89 -11.19 3.49
C ALA A 29 1.37 -11.94 2.25
N LEU A 30 0.62 -13.02 2.47
CA LEU A 30 -0.03 -13.77 1.39
C LEU A 30 -1.02 -12.91 0.61
N LEU A 31 -1.85 -12.10 1.29
CA LEU A 31 -2.76 -11.17 0.62
C LEU A 31 -1.99 -10.19 -0.26
N LEU A 32 -0.90 -9.61 0.24
CA LEU A 32 -0.06 -8.68 -0.51
C LEU A 32 0.61 -9.37 -1.71
N ALA A 33 1.05 -10.61 -1.55
CA ALA A 33 1.61 -11.42 -2.63
C ALA A 33 0.59 -11.69 -3.73
N VAL A 34 -0.66 -12.04 -3.38
CA VAL A 34 -1.76 -12.20 -4.33
C VAL A 34 -2.05 -10.90 -5.06
N LEU A 35 -2.14 -9.77 -4.34
CA LEU A 35 -2.35 -8.46 -4.95
C LEU A 35 -1.23 -8.09 -5.95
N THR A 36 -0.02 -8.60 -5.72
CA THR A 36 1.15 -8.41 -6.60
C THR A 36 1.16 -9.36 -7.78
N ALA A 37 0.72 -10.60 -7.59
CA ALA A 37 0.48 -11.51 -8.70
C ALA A 37 -0.62 -10.99 -9.64
N VAL A 38 -1.68 -10.38 -9.09
CA VAL A 38 -2.75 -9.74 -9.89
C VAL A 38 -2.21 -8.56 -10.69
N GLU A 39 -1.38 -7.70 -10.09
CA GLU A 39 -0.72 -6.61 -10.83
C GLU A 39 0.15 -7.16 -11.96
N VAL A 40 0.97 -8.18 -11.68
CA VAL A 40 1.80 -8.80 -12.72
C VAL A 40 0.92 -9.42 -13.83
N ALA A 41 -0.20 -10.04 -13.47
CA ALA A 41 -1.15 -10.59 -14.42
C ALA A 41 -1.79 -9.53 -15.32
N THR A 42 -1.95 -8.29 -14.85
CA THR A 42 -2.44 -7.18 -15.70
C THR A 42 -1.48 -6.83 -16.84
N TYR A 43 -0.18 -7.11 -16.76
CA TYR A 43 0.73 -6.95 -17.90
C TYR A 43 0.54 -8.03 -18.98
N PHE A 44 -0.05 -9.18 -18.63
CA PHE A 44 -0.30 -10.26 -19.58
C PHE A 44 -1.65 -10.11 -20.28
N TRP A 45 -2.55 -9.26 -19.77
CA TRP A 45 -3.88 -9.07 -20.29
C TRP A 45 -4.14 -7.59 -20.59
N ASP A 46 -4.40 -7.25 -21.85
CA ASP A 46 -4.63 -5.88 -22.27
C ASP A 46 -5.93 -5.31 -21.65
N PHE A 47 -5.78 -4.41 -20.67
CA PHE A 47 -6.87 -3.67 -20.05
C PHE A 47 -7.05 -2.25 -20.64
N GLY A 48 -6.29 -1.92 -21.70
CA GLY A 48 -6.41 -0.66 -22.43
C GLY A 48 -6.27 0.57 -21.53
N VAL A 49 -7.15 1.56 -21.71
CA VAL A 49 -7.10 2.85 -20.99
C VAL A 49 -7.30 2.71 -19.47
N LEU A 50 -7.87 1.60 -19.00
CA LEU A 50 -8.11 1.36 -17.57
C LEU A 50 -6.92 0.73 -16.84
N GLU A 51 -5.90 0.28 -17.56
CA GLU A 51 -4.69 -0.30 -16.98
C GLU A 51 -4.02 0.70 -16.01
N VAL A 52 -3.64 1.88 -16.52
CA VAL A 52 -2.94 2.92 -15.74
C VAL A 52 -3.65 3.32 -14.44
N PRO A 53 -4.96 3.68 -14.42
CA PRO A 53 -5.64 4.03 -13.18
C PRO A 53 -5.79 2.82 -12.24
N SER A 54 -5.97 1.60 -12.77
CA SER A 54 -6.06 0.40 -11.94
C SER A 54 -4.74 0.09 -11.22
N LEU A 55 -3.60 0.23 -11.90
CA LEU A 55 -2.27 0.05 -11.31
C LEU A 55 -1.97 1.12 -10.25
N LEU A 56 -2.37 2.38 -10.47
CA LEU A 56 -2.25 3.43 -9.46
C LEU A 56 -3.03 3.10 -8.18
N ILE A 57 -4.27 2.61 -8.32
CA ILE A 57 -5.08 2.21 -7.17
C ILE A 57 -4.42 1.04 -6.42
N LEU A 58 -3.94 0.02 -7.14
CA LEU A 58 -3.25 -1.12 -6.52
C LEU A 58 -1.97 -0.69 -5.79
N MET A 59 -1.22 0.28 -6.31
CA MET A 59 -0.05 0.86 -5.65
C MET A 59 -0.42 1.50 -4.31
N VAL A 60 -1.46 2.35 -4.28
CA VAL A 60 -1.91 3.01 -3.04
C VAL A 60 -2.41 1.97 -2.02
N VAL A 61 -3.19 0.98 -2.47
CA VAL A 61 -3.72 -0.07 -1.58
C VAL A 61 -2.59 -0.88 -0.95
N LYS A 62 -1.62 -1.34 -1.76
CA LYS A 62 -0.46 -2.09 -1.25
C LYS A 62 0.35 -1.27 -0.27
N PHE A 63 0.61 -0.01 -0.61
CA PHE A 63 1.33 0.90 0.27
C PHE A 63 0.64 1.02 1.64
N GLN A 64 -0.68 1.22 1.67
CA GLN A 64 -1.42 1.33 2.93
C GLN A 64 -1.39 0.05 3.77
N ILE A 65 -1.48 -1.12 3.13
CA ILE A 65 -1.37 -2.42 3.83
C ILE A 65 0.04 -2.58 4.41
N VAL A 66 1.08 -2.25 3.66
CA VAL A 66 2.48 -2.35 4.11
C VAL A 66 2.76 -1.42 5.29
N VAL A 67 2.35 -0.16 5.20
CA VAL A 67 2.51 0.82 6.28
C VAL A 67 1.75 0.39 7.54
N SER A 68 0.50 -0.05 7.39
CA SER A 68 -0.32 -0.39 8.56
C SER A 68 0.15 -1.65 9.27
N TYR A 69 0.52 -2.69 8.52
CA TYR A 69 0.83 -4.01 9.07
C TYR A 69 2.34 -4.27 9.15
N PHE A 70 3.10 -4.14 8.05
CA PHE A 70 4.53 -4.47 8.03
C PHE A 70 5.43 -3.43 8.70
N MET A 71 5.05 -2.16 8.73
CA MET A 71 5.78 -1.14 9.50
C MET A 71 5.38 -1.08 10.98
N HIS A 72 4.61 -2.04 11.50
CA HIS A 72 4.17 -2.14 12.91
C HIS A 72 3.32 -0.96 13.44
N LEU A 73 2.93 0.00 12.60
CA LEU A 73 2.19 1.21 13.01
C LEU A 73 0.83 0.94 13.65
N LYS A 74 0.17 -0.18 13.31
CA LYS A 74 -1.10 -0.60 13.92
C LYS A 74 -0.93 -1.11 15.37
N PHE A 75 0.24 -1.64 15.71
CA PHE A 75 0.53 -2.28 16.99
C PHE A 75 1.37 -1.40 17.92
N ASP A 76 1.96 -0.33 17.39
CA ASP A 76 2.66 0.69 18.16
C ASP A 76 1.72 1.86 18.57
N SER A 77 2.25 2.75 19.43
CA SER A 77 1.62 4.00 19.82
C SER A 77 1.25 4.87 18.62
N LYS A 78 0.13 5.58 18.74
CA LYS A 78 -0.39 6.47 17.67
C LYS A 78 0.63 7.55 17.24
N VAL A 79 1.67 7.79 18.02
CA VAL A 79 2.75 8.76 17.73
C VAL A 79 3.46 8.44 16.42
N PHE A 80 3.82 7.17 16.16
CA PHE A 80 4.48 6.82 14.90
C PHE A 80 3.54 6.95 13.70
N THR A 81 2.25 6.69 13.88
CA THR A 81 1.24 6.94 12.84
C THR A 81 1.13 8.43 12.53
N TYR A 82 1.13 9.29 13.56
CA TYR A 82 1.11 10.74 13.37
C TYR A 82 2.34 11.25 12.62
N ILE A 83 3.55 10.85 13.03
CA ILE A 83 4.79 11.28 12.35
C ILE A 83 4.78 10.85 10.88
N PHE A 84 4.39 9.60 10.60
CA PHE A 84 4.29 9.10 9.24
C PHE A 84 3.29 9.90 8.40
N VAL A 85 2.07 10.13 8.91
CA VAL A 85 1.03 10.90 8.21
C VAL A 85 1.47 12.34 7.99
N THR A 86 2.13 12.98 8.96
CA THR A 86 2.68 14.33 8.77
C THR A 86 3.75 14.36 7.68
N GLY A 87 4.58 13.31 7.57
CA GLY A 87 5.54 13.16 6.48
C GLY A 87 4.89 13.00 5.11
N VAL A 88 3.81 12.21 5.01
CA VAL A 88 3.02 12.07 3.77
C VAL A 88 2.39 13.40 3.37
N ILE A 89 1.77 14.12 4.31
CA ILE A 89 1.18 15.44 4.05
C ILE A 89 2.26 16.42 3.58
N LEU A 90 3.40 16.46 4.28
CA LEU A 90 4.52 17.32 3.91
C LEU A 90 5.04 17.00 2.50
N ALA A 91 5.20 15.72 2.17
CA ALA A 91 5.61 15.28 0.84
C ALA A 91 4.61 15.76 -0.22
N MET A 92 3.31 15.57 -0.01
CA MET A 92 2.27 16.04 -0.92
C MET A 92 2.31 17.55 -1.12
N VAL A 93 2.52 18.31 -0.04
CA VAL A 93 2.65 19.78 -0.10
C VAL A 93 3.89 20.20 -0.89
N VAL A 94 5.04 19.58 -0.64
CA VAL A 94 6.29 19.90 -1.35
C VAL A 94 6.18 19.55 -2.84
N PHE A 95 5.62 18.39 -3.18
CA PHE A 95 5.38 18.00 -4.57
C PHE A 95 4.38 18.92 -5.26
N ALA A 96 3.29 19.33 -4.58
CA ALA A 96 2.35 20.29 -5.13
C ALA A 96 3.00 21.66 -5.34
N ALA A 97 3.76 22.16 -4.36
CA ALA A 97 4.48 23.43 -4.46
C ALA A 97 5.49 23.41 -5.62
N MET A 98 6.27 22.34 -5.74
CA MET A 98 7.21 22.16 -6.85
C MET A 98 6.49 22.01 -8.21
N GLY A 99 5.37 21.30 -8.25
CA GLY A 99 4.54 21.20 -9.46
C GLY A 99 4.01 22.57 -9.88
N THR A 100 3.51 23.37 -8.94
CA THR A 100 3.03 24.74 -9.22
C THR A 100 4.15 25.69 -9.63
N SER A 101 5.36 25.54 -9.06
CA SER A 101 6.50 26.37 -9.46
C SER A 101 7.01 26.00 -10.85
N MET A 102 6.99 24.72 -11.22
CA MET A 102 7.27 24.25 -12.58
C MET A 102 6.22 24.77 -13.58
N VAL A 103 4.93 24.75 -13.24
CA VAL A 103 3.85 25.35 -14.07
C VAL A 103 4.05 26.86 -14.23
N PHE A 104 4.38 27.57 -13.15
CA PHE A 104 4.70 29.00 -13.18
C PHE A 104 5.93 29.29 -14.06
N TRP A 105 6.94 28.41 -14.06
CA TRP A 105 8.14 28.55 -14.89
C TRP A 105 7.90 28.16 -16.37
N GLN A 106 6.96 27.25 -16.63
CA GLN A 106 6.52 26.91 -17.99
C GLN A 106 5.58 27.98 -18.58
N ASN A 107 4.91 28.79 -17.75
CA ASN A 107 4.00 29.85 -18.19
C ASN A 107 4.25 31.18 -17.44
N PRO A 108 5.30 31.95 -17.81
CA PRO A 108 5.73 33.15 -17.09
C PRO A 108 4.74 34.33 -17.13
N SER A 109 3.65 34.24 -17.91
CA SER A 109 2.56 35.22 -17.95
C SER A 109 1.25 34.60 -17.44
N GLY A 110 1.24 34.12 -16.19
CA GLY A 110 0.09 33.52 -15.52
C GLY A 110 -0.76 34.49 -14.70
N CYS A 111 -1.15 35.63 -15.28
CA CYS A 111 -2.36 36.33 -14.86
C CYS A 111 -3.38 36.18 -15.98
N ASP A 112 -3.93 34.98 -16.13
CA ASP A 112 -5.18 34.82 -16.86
C ASP A 112 -6.29 34.52 -15.86
N LEU A 113 -6.74 35.61 -15.23
CA LEU A 113 -7.94 35.68 -14.39
C LEU A 113 -9.22 35.41 -15.21
N SER A 114 -9.13 35.09 -16.52
CA SER A 114 -10.28 34.84 -17.40
C SER A 114 -10.66 33.37 -17.59
N ALA A 115 -9.84 32.39 -17.14
CA ALA A 115 -10.11 30.97 -17.35
C ALA A 115 -11.00 30.30 -16.27
N TYR A 116 -11.34 31.03 -15.19
CA TYR A 116 -12.31 30.61 -14.18
C TYR A 116 -13.63 31.38 -14.35
N CYS A 117 -14.30 31.15 -15.49
CA CYS A 117 -15.74 31.31 -15.69
C CYS A 117 -16.23 30.12 -16.52
#